data_AF-A0A367KC71-F1
#
_entry.id   AF-A0A367KC71-F1
#
_cell.length_a   1.000
_cell.length_b   1.000
_cell.length_c   1.000
_cell.angle_alpha   90.00
_cell.angle_beta   90.00
_cell.angle_gamma   90.00
#
_symmetry.space_group_name_H-M   'P 1'
#
loop_
_entity.id
_entity.type
_entity.pdbx_description
1 polymer ?
#
loop_
_entity_poly.entity_id
_entity_poly.type
_entity_poly.pdbx_seq_one_letter_code
_entity_poly.pdbx_strand_id
1 'polypeptide(L)'
;MSAITYSFEALNFNGICKTIAISLCPLIGQHNGIEPVCYSRNVELSGNIIFQPSTLIIDVVAIIMTMIMIYHIRSKYTAVGRQEIVMFFYLYMLTTLLDMLLVTGIIPTSSTAYPWFTAIHIGLGCATFWCLLLNGFVGFQFAEDGTPLSLWSIRISSFIWFLVTGFLAIGTFKGVAGLSYTNQAALWIFYIVLNYFMFFIYIISQIILVVNTLDDRWPLGDILFAAAFFAVGQVLMYVFSVVICDNTKHYVDGMFFGAICNLLTVMMIYKYWDSITKEDLEFSVGSKQNVWEVKELMTEDDHTPYTNTPPQPYYEPAPPAHPY
;
A
#
# COMPACT_ATOMS: atom_id res chain seq x y z
N MET A 1 8.09 -32.96 18.85
CA MET A 1 6.86 -32.83 18.05
C MET A 1 6.01 -31.77 18.73
N SER A 2 5.93 -30.59 18.13
CA SER A 2 5.17 -29.45 18.65
C SER A 2 3.69 -29.81 18.73
N ALA A 3 3.10 -29.75 19.93
CA ALA A 3 1.73 -30.25 20.19
C ALA A 3 0.61 -29.35 19.62
N ILE A 4 0.95 -28.20 19.03
CA ILE A 4 -0.01 -27.24 18.48
C ILE A 4 0.43 -26.91 17.06
N THR A 5 -0.33 -27.38 16.07
CA THR A 5 -0.10 -27.09 14.64
C THR A 5 -0.74 -25.76 14.23
N TYR A 6 -1.93 -25.47 14.78
CA TYR A 6 -2.62 -24.19 14.64
C TYR A 6 -3.57 -23.99 15.83
N SER A 7 -3.77 -22.75 16.26
CA SER A 7 -4.75 -22.38 17.27
C SER A 7 -5.42 -21.09 16.82
N PHE A 8 -6.73 -21.13 16.58
CA PHE A 8 -7.51 -19.96 16.25
C PHE A 8 -8.63 -19.80 17.25
N GLU A 9 -8.67 -18.65 17.90
CA GLU A 9 -9.72 -18.27 18.85
C GLU A 9 -10.36 -16.99 18.32
N ALA A 10 -11.67 -16.99 18.08
CA ALA A 10 -12.36 -15.78 17.66
C ALA A 10 -12.35 -14.74 18.79
N LEU A 11 -12.18 -13.45 18.45
CA LEU A 11 -12.12 -12.33 19.39
C LEU A 11 -10.94 -12.35 20.37
N ASN A 12 -9.98 -13.27 20.20
CA ASN A 12 -8.82 -13.42 21.05
C ASN A 12 -7.58 -13.70 20.20
N PHE A 13 -6.49 -13.00 20.47
CA PHE A 13 -5.22 -13.16 19.79
C PHE A 13 -4.35 -14.28 20.36
N ASN A 14 -4.74 -14.92 21.47
CA ASN A 14 -3.95 -15.97 22.12
C ASN A 14 -3.51 -17.08 21.15
N GLY A 15 -4.42 -17.54 20.29
CA GLY A 15 -4.11 -18.57 19.30
C GLY A 15 -3.17 -18.08 18.20
N ILE A 16 -3.40 -16.87 17.69
CA ILE A 16 -2.53 -16.20 16.71
C ILE A 16 -1.13 -16.05 17.30
N CYS A 17 -1.02 -15.54 18.52
CA CYS A 17 0.26 -15.25 19.16
C CYS A 17 1.07 -16.48 19.59
N LYS A 18 0.43 -17.62 19.80
CA LYS A 18 1.13 -18.89 19.95
C LYS A 18 1.72 -19.39 18.62
N THR A 19 1.14 -18.97 17.50
CA THR A 19 1.48 -19.47 16.16
C THR A 19 2.50 -18.57 15.45
N ILE A 20 2.47 -17.25 15.69
CA ILE A 20 3.31 -16.28 15.00
C ILE A 20 3.83 -15.16 15.91
N ALA A 21 5.05 -14.71 15.64
CA ALA A 21 5.73 -13.60 16.30
C ALA A 21 5.36 -12.22 15.69
N ILE A 22 4.08 -11.81 15.77
CA ILE A 22 3.70 -10.44 15.36
C ILE A 22 4.01 -9.44 16.48
N SER A 23 4.27 -8.17 16.12
CA SER A 23 4.62 -7.09 17.06
C SER A 23 3.59 -6.85 18.18
N LEU A 24 2.34 -7.26 17.97
CA LEU A 24 1.28 -7.20 18.98
C LEU A 24 1.48 -8.18 20.15
N CYS A 25 2.00 -9.38 19.89
CA CYS A 25 1.93 -10.53 20.81
C CYS A 25 2.63 -10.36 22.17
N PRO A 26 3.75 -9.62 22.28
CA PRO A 26 4.36 -9.34 23.58
C PRO A 26 3.51 -8.48 24.52
N LEU A 27 2.39 -7.90 24.05
CA LEU A 27 1.59 -6.92 24.80
C LEU A 27 0.19 -7.39 25.21
N ILE A 28 -0.17 -8.63 24.88
CA ILE A 28 -1.56 -9.13 25.02
C ILE A 28 -1.60 -10.52 25.68
N GLY A 29 -2.78 -10.86 26.19
CA GLY A 29 -3.09 -12.17 26.78
C GLY A 29 -2.61 -12.33 28.23
N GLN A 30 -1.35 -11.96 28.51
CA GLN A 30 -0.75 -12.06 29.85
C GLN A 30 0.12 -10.83 30.16
N HIS A 31 0.48 -10.65 31.44
CA HIS A 31 1.31 -9.50 31.87
C HIS A 31 2.69 -9.46 31.18
N ASN A 32 3.25 -10.62 30.84
CA ASN A 32 4.53 -10.74 30.14
C ASN A 32 4.36 -11.04 28.63
N GLY A 33 3.15 -10.87 28.08
CA GLY A 33 2.85 -11.21 26.69
C GLY A 33 2.76 -12.71 26.42
N ILE A 34 2.53 -13.07 25.15
CA ILE A 34 2.51 -14.44 24.67
C ILE A 34 3.68 -14.64 23.71
N GLU A 35 4.52 -15.62 24.01
CA GLU A 35 5.61 -16.05 23.14
C GLU A 35 5.13 -17.14 22.15
N PRO A 36 5.50 -17.06 20.86
CA PRO A 36 5.16 -18.09 19.89
C PRO A 36 5.93 -19.38 20.16
N VAL A 37 5.32 -20.51 19.79
CA VAL A 37 5.91 -21.85 19.97
C VAL A 37 7.16 -22.05 19.10
N CYS A 38 7.18 -21.43 17.92
CA CYS A 38 8.30 -21.49 16.98
C CYS A 38 8.47 -20.13 16.30
N TYR A 39 9.71 -19.64 16.25
CA TYR A 39 10.10 -18.43 15.53
C TYR A 39 11.50 -18.60 14.93
N SER A 40 11.84 -17.75 13.95
CA SER A 40 13.18 -17.73 13.35
C SER A 40 14.26 -17.41 14.38
N ARG A 41 15.36 -18.17 14.37
CA ARG A 41 16.49 -17.99 15.29
C ARG A 41 17.03 -16.56 15.28
N ASN A 42 17.44 -16.10 16.45
CA ASN A 42 18.08 -14.80 16.61
C ASN A 42 19.55 -14.90 16.21
N VAL A 43 20.11 -13.79 15.73
CA VAL A 43 21.54 -13.70 15.37
C VAL A 43 22.17 -12.56 16.16
N GLU A 44 23.31 -12.84 16.76
CA GLU A 44 24.11 -11.82 17.42
C GLU A 44 25.02 -11.13 16.40
N LEU A 45 24.87 -9.82 16.26
CA LEU A 45 25.67 -8.98 15.39
C LEU A 45 26.30 -7.85 16.21
N SER A 46 27.63 -7.87 16.34
CA SER A 46 28.42 -6.86 17.05
C SER A 46 27.98 -6.59 18.51
N GLY A 47 27.54 -7.62 19.24
CA GLY A 47 27.06 -7.50 20.62
C GLY A 47 25.58 -7.10 20.76
N ASN A 48 24.86 -6.92 19.65
CA ASN A 48 23.40 -6.75 19.64
C ASN A 48 22.72 -8.02 19.13
N ILE A 49 21.64 -8.44 19.79
CA ILE A 49 20.84 -9.59 19.35
C ILE A 49 19.76 -9.07 18.41
N ILE A 50 19.80 -9.51 17.15
CA ILE A 50 18.79 -9.21 16.14
C ILE A 50 17.79 -10.37 16.12
N PHE A 51 16.52 -10.03 16.33
CA PHE A 51 15.42 -10.98 16.23
C PHE A 51 14.99 -11.14 14.77
N GLN A 52 14.59 -12.35 14.39
CA GLN A 52 14.02 -12.68 13.07
C GLN A 52 14.74 -12.03 11.87
N PRO A 53 16.04 -12.30 11.66
CA PRO A 53 16.83 -11.67 10.59
C PRO A 53 16.37 -12.03 9.17
N SER A 54 15.66 -13.14 9.00
CA SER A 54 15.07 -13.52 7.71
C SER A 54 14.00 -12.54 7.26
N THR A 55 13.07 -12.19 8.14
CA THR A 55 12.01 -11.19 7.88
C THR A 55 12.59 -9.80 7.67
N LEU A 56 13.61 -9.40 8.46
CA LEU A 56 14.33 -8.13 8.30
C LEU A 56 14.80 -7.89 6.86
N ILE A 57 15.40 -8.90 6.23
CA ILE A 57 15.90 -8.79 4.86
C ILE A 57 14.76 -8.48 3.89
N ILE A 58 13.60 -9.12 4.07
CA ILE A 58 12.42 -8.91 3.24
C ILE A 58 11.83 -7.52 3.47
N ASP A 59 11.77 -7.04 4.71
CA ASP A 59 11.28 -5.70 5.01
C ASP A 59 12.14 -4.62 4.37
N VAL A 60 13.48 -4.78 4.40
CA VAL A 60 14.42 -3.89 3.71
C VAL A 60 14.16 -3.90 2.19
N VAL A 61 14.00 -5.08 1.59
CA VAL A 61 13.65 -5.19 0.16
C VAL A 61 12.29 -4.53 -0.11
N ALA A 62 11.29 -4.72 0.74
CA ALA A 62 9.97 -4.14 0.59
C ALA A 62 10.01 -2.61 0.65
N ILE A 63 10.80 -2.02 1.56
CA ILE A 63 11.01 -0.57 1.64
C ILE A 63 11.67 -0.04 0.37
N ILE A 64 12.74 -0.70 -0.12
CA ILE A 64 13.42 -0.30 -1.36
C ILE A 64 12.48 -0.37 -2.57
N MET A 65 11.75 -1.48 -2.71
CA MET A 65 10.78 -1.65 -3.79
C MET A 65 9.66 -0.62 -3.72
N THR A 66 9.18 -0.29 -2.54
CA THR A 66 8.17 0.76 -2.33
C THR A 66 8.69 2.14 -2.74
N MET A 67 9.95 2.46 -2.43
CA MET A 67 10.57 3.71 -2.88
C MET A 67 10.66 3.79 -4.42
N ILE A 68 11.01 2.70 -5.09
CA ILE A 68 11.06 2.63 -6.56
C ILE A 68 9.65 2.84 -7.15
N MET A 69 8.63 2.19 -6.59
CA MET A 69 7.24 2.37 -7.05
C MET A 69 6.78 3.83 -6.88
N ILE A 70 7.04 4.44 -5.71
CA ILE A 70 6.72 5.86 -5.47
C ILE A 70 7.42 6.76 -6.50
N TYR A 71 8.68 6.49 -6.83
CA TYR A 71 9.43 7.25 -7.84
C TYR A 71 8.76 7.15 -9.21
N HIS A 72 8.40 5.95 -9.68
CA HIS A 72 7.72 5.77 -10.96
C HIS A 72 6.34 6.43 -11.01
N ILE A 73 5.55 6.34 -9.94
CA ILE A 73 4.23 6.99 -9.88
C ILE A 73 4.38 8.51 -10.00
N ARG A 74 5.35 9.09 -9.28
CA ARG A 74 5.61 10.53 -9.31
C ARG A 74 6.22 11.01 -10.63
N SER A 75 6.85 10.12 -11.39
CA SER A 75 7.36 10.43 -12.73
C SER A 75 6.26 10.56 -13.78
N LYS A 76 5.02 10.08 -13.53
CA LYS A 76 3.89 10.29 -14.45
C LYS A 76 3.28 11.68 -14.23
N TYR A 77 3.07 12.44 -15.32
CA TYR A 77 2.56 13.82 -15.25
C TYR A 77 1.03 13.92 -15.21
N THR A 78 0.31 13.02 -15.90
CA THR A 78 -1.14 13.11 -16.17
C THR A 78 -1.91 11.82 -15.83
N ALA A 79 -1.60 11.16 -14.70
CA ALA A 79 -2.28 9.92 -14.31
C ALA A 79 -3.40 10.17 -13.28
N VAL A 80 -4.54 9.52 -13.51
CA VAL A 80 -5.70 9.54 -12.60
C VAL A 80 -5.36 8.88 -11.25
N GLY A 81 -5.73 9.50 -10.14
CA GLY A 81 -5.55 9.01 -8.77
C GLY A 81 -4.10 9.01 -8.30
N ARG A 82 -3.21 9.73 -8.99
CA ARG A 82 -1.76 9.70 -8.73
C ARG A 82 -1.40 10.12 -7.31
N GLN A 83 -2.00 11.18 -6.79
CA GLN A 83 -1.64 11.71 -5.47
C GLN A 83 -2.26 10.85 -4.34
N GLU A 84 -3.42 10.28 -4.61
CA GLU A 84 -4.21 9.40 -3.77
C GLU A 84 -3.49 8.06 -3.56
N ILE A 85 -3.00 7.43 -4.64
CA ILE A 85 -2.31 6.14 -4.55
C ILE A 85 -0.92 6.28 -3.92
N VAL A 86 -0.22 7.41 -4.17
CA VAL A 86 1.07 7.70 -3.53
C VAL A 86 0.94 7.75 -2.02
N MET A 87 -0.19 8.25 -1.50
CA MET A 87 -0.45 8.23 -0.05
C MET A 87 -0.53 6.80 0.49
N PHE A 88 -1.17 5.87 -0.22
CA PHE A 88 -1.20 4.45 0.15
C PHE A 88 0.22 3.86 0.24
N PHE A 89 1.08 4.11 -0.75
CA PHE A 89 2.46 3.62 -0.72
C PHE A 89 3.30 4.25 0.40
N TYR A 90 3.09 5.53 0.73
CA TYR A 90 3.75 6.14 1.90
C TYR A 90 3.32 5.51 3.22
N LEU A 91 2.03 5.20 3.39
CA LEU A 91 1.53 4.50 4.58
C LEU A 91 2.07 3.06 4.67
N TYR A 92 2.11 2.34 3.55
CA TYR A 92 2.71 0.99 3.49
C TYR A 92 4.21 1.02 3.84
N MET A 93 4.96 1.99 3.29
CA MET A 93 6.38 2.16 3.60
C MET A 93 6.61 2.43 5.09
N LEU A 94 5.81 3.32 5.70
CA LEU A 94 5.93 3.63 7.13
C LEU A 94 5.53 2.45 8.02
N THR A 95 4.49 1.71 7.63
CA THR A 95 4.06 0.48 8.32
C THR A 95 5.18 -0.56 8.30
N THR A 96 5.74 -0.84 7.12
CA THR A 96 6.84 -1.80 6.94
C THR A 96 8.09 -1.38 7.71
N LEU A 97 8.41 -0.09 7.72
CA LEU A 97 9.54 0.44 8.50
C LEU A 97 9.33 0.22 10.00
N LEU A 98 8.13 0.44 10.53
CA LEU A 98 7.85 0.18 11.94
C LEU A 98 7.83 -1.31 12.27
N ASP A 99 7.29 -2.15 11.38
CA ASP A 99 7.32 -3.61 11.56
C ASP A 99 8.77 -4.08 11.66
N MET A 100 9.63 -3.64 10.74
CA MET A 100 11.07 -3.90 10.78
C MET A 100 11.68 -3.51 12.13
N LEU A 101 11.40 -2.33 12.67
CA LEU A 101 11.96 -1.87 13.96
C LEU A 101 11.46 -2.69 15.17
N LEU A 102 10.21 -3.15 15.13
CA LEU A 102 9.55 -3.86 16.23
C LEU A 102 9.87 -5.36 16.22
N VAL A 103 9.81 -5.99 15.05
CA VAL A 103 10.03 -7.44 14.84
C VAL A 103 11.50 -7.80 15.04
N THR A 104 12.43 -6.93 14.62
CA THR A 104 13.87 -7.17 14.82
C THR A 104 14.38 -6.92 16.23
N GLY A 105 13.54 -6.37 17.10
CA GLY A 105 13.93 -6.02 18.47
C GLY A 105 14.92 -4.85 18.56
N ILE A 106 15.08 -4.04 17.49
CA ILE A 106 15.78 -2.74 17.57
C ILE A 106 15.12 -1.87 18.65
N ILE A 107 13.80 -1.90 18.71
CA ILE A 107 13.04 -1.43 19.86
C ILE A 107 12.75 -2.65 20.75
N PRO A 108 13.43 -2.80 21.90
CA PRO A 108 13.26 -3.98 22.74
C PRO A 108 11.89 -3.97 23.42
N THR A 109 11.29 -5.15 23.59
CA THR A 109 9.97 -5.35 24.24
C THR A 109 9.95 -4.87 25.69
N SER A 110 11.11 -4.84 26.37
CA SER A 110 11.26 -4.31 27.73
C SER A 110 11.20 -2.78 27.81
N SER A 111 11.34 -2.08 26.69
CA SER A 111 11.28 -0.62 26.65
C SER A 111 9.86 -0.13 26.85
N THR A 112 9.71 0.93 27.65
CA THR A 112 8.43 1.64 27.83
C THR A 112 7.91 2.26 26.53
N ALA A 113 8.77 2.41 25.52
CA ALA A 113 8.41 2.89 24.19
C ALA A 113 7.72 1.81 23.33
N TYR A 114 7.99 0.52 23.56
CA TYR A 114 7.49 -0.57 22.70
C TYR A 114 5.96 -0.58 22.53
N PRO A 115 5.14 -0.40 23.59
CA PRO A 115 3.68 -0.37 23.44
C PRO A 115 3.18 0.81 22.58
N TRP A 116 3.87 1.95 22.62
CA TRP A 116 3.50 3.12 21.83
C TRP A 116 3.83 2.94 20.36
N PHE A 117 5.04 2.45 20.04
CA PHE A 117 5.41 2.15 18.67
C PHE A 117 4.55 1.03 18.07
N THR A 118 4.20 0.01 18.85
CA THR A 118 3.29 -1.05 18.43
C THR A 118 1.88 -0.51 18.15
N ALA A 119 1.37 0.40 18.99
CA ALA A 119 0.07 1.05 18.75
C ALA A 119 0.08 1.90 17.47
N ILE A 120 1.18 2.63 17.21
CA ILE A 120 1.36 3.39 15.97
C ILE A 120 1.43 2.45 14.76
N HIS A 121 2.17 1.35 14.86
CA HIS A 121 2.28 0.35 13.80
C HIS A 121 0.91 -0.25 13.43
N ILE A 122 0.14 -0.68 14.43
CA ILE A 122 -1.22 -1.21 14.22
C ILE A 122 -2.12 -0.13 13.61
N GLY A 123 -2.05 1.10 14.11
CA GLY A 123 -2.83 2.21 13.59
C GLY A 123 -2.53 2.50 12.11
N LEU A 124 -1.24 2.49 11.74
CA LEU A 124 -0.81 2.71 10.36
C LEU A 124 -1.19 1.54 9.46
N GLY A 125 -1.12 0.30 9.96
CA GLY A 125 -1.61 -0.87 9.24
C GLY A 125 -3.10 -0.74 8.90
N CYS A 126 -3.94 -0.42 9.88
CA CYS A 126 -5.37 -0.19 9.67
C CYS A 126 -5.64 1.00 8.72
N ALA A 127 -4.91 2.10 8.88
CA ALA A 127 -5.02 3.26 7.99
C ALA A 127 -4.59 2.94 6.55
N THR A 128 -3.64 2.03 6.35
CA THR A 128 -3.21 1.57 5.01
C THR A 128 -4.35 0.83 4.30
N PHE A 129 -5.06 -0.07 5.00
CA PHE A 129 -6.24 -0.75 4.43
C PHE A 129 -7.40 0.21 4.16
N TRP A 130 -7.64 1.17 5.06
CA TRP A 130 -8.64 2.21 4.84
C TRP A 130 -8.31 3.09 3.62
N CYS A 131 -7.04 3.51 3.49
CA CYS A 131 -6.56 4.28 2.35
C CYS A 131 -6.68 3.48 1.04
N LEU A 132 -6.37 2.19 1.05
CA LEU A 132 -6.55 1.30 -0.10
C LEU A 132 -8.02 1.22 -0.54
N LEU A 133 -8.94 1.05 0.41
CA LEU A 133 -10.39 1.05 0.13
C LEU A 133 -10.82 2.34 -0.56
N LEU A 134 -10.44 3.50 -0.01
CA LEU A 134 -10.81 4.80 -0.58
C LEU A 134 -10.21 5.01 -1.97
N ASN A 135 -8.96 4.60 -2.19
CA ASN A 135 -8.35 4.59 -3.52
C ASN A 135 -9.18 3.77 -4.52
N GLY A 136 -9.79 2.66 -4.09
CA GLY A 136 -10.67 1.88 -4.94
C GLY A 136 -11.93 2.63 -5.38
N PHE A 137 -12.44 3.57 -4.57
CA PHE A 137 -13.60 4.39 -4.93
C PHE A 137 -13.27 5.57 -5.84
N VAL A 138 -12.00 6.01 -5.90
CA VAL A 138 -11.56 7.08 -6.82
C VAL A 138 -11.81 6.69 -8.27
N GLY A 139 -11.64 5.42 -8.62
CA GLY A 139 -11.88 4.92 -9.98
C GLY A 139 -13.36 4.99 -10.43
N PHE A 140 -14.31 5.13 -9.49
CA PHE A 140 -15.73 5.34 -9.80
C PHE A 140 -16.10 6.82 -9.95
N GLN A 141 -15.12 7.74 -9.84
CA GLN A 141 -15.32 9.19 -9.95
C GLN A 141 -16.36 9.75 -8.96
N PHE A 142 -16.53 9.13 -7.79
CA PHE A 142 -17.41 9.68 -6.72
C PHE A 142 -16.96 11.06 -6.23
N ALA A 143 -15.65 11.30 -6.25
CA ALA A 143 -15.05 12.60 -6.08
C ALA A 143 -14.16 12.84 -7.30
N GLU A 144 -14.22 14.06 -7.85
CA GLU A 144 -13.38 14.44 -8.97
C GLU A 144 -11.90 14.34 -8.55
N ASP A 145 -11.15 13.54 -9.28
CA ASP A 145 -9.75 13.21 -8.99
C ASP A 145 -8.86 14.45 -8.97
N GLY A 146 -7.88 14.49 -8.09
CA GLY A 146 -6.97 15.64 -7.95
C GLY A 146 -7.60 16.90 -7.35
N THR A 147 -8.91 16.92 -7.08
CA THR A 147 -9.52 18.02 -6.32
C THR A 147 -8.98 18.07 -4.90
N PRO A 148 -8.86 19.27 -4.28
CA PRO A 148 -8.45 19.37 -2.88
C PRO A 148 -9.42 18.61 -1.97
N LEU A 149 -10.70 18.50 -2.34
CA LEU A 149 -11.69 17.72 -1.58
C LEU A 149 -11.34 16.22 -1.58
N SER A 150 -11.04 15.61 -2.73
CA SER A 150 -10.58 14.21 -2.80
C SER A 150 -9.37 13.98 -1.89
N LEU A 151 -8.32 14.78 -2.06
CA LEU A 151 -7.06 14.60 -1.33
C LEU A 151 -7.20 14.79 0.18
N TRP A 152 -7.88 15.85 0.62
CA TRP A 152 -8.07 16.09 2.05
C TRP A 152 -9.03 15.08 2.67
N SER A 153 -10.02 14.57 1.93
CA SER A 153 -10.90 13.51 2.44
C SER A 153 -10.14 12.23 2.75
N ILE A 154 -9.26 11.77 1.84
CA ILE A 154 -8.44 10.56 2.06
C ILE A 154 -7.45 10.79 3.20
N ARG A 155 -6.78 11.95 3.24
CA ARG A 155 -5.82 12.31 4.29
C ARG A 155 -6.45 12.34 5.68
N ILE A 156 -7.54 13.10 5.84
CA ILE A 156 -8.20 13.27 7.13
C ILE A 156 -8.85 11.97 7.58
N SER A 157 -9.56 11.26 6.69
CA SER A 157 -10.22 10.01 7.07
C SER A 157 -9.22 8.91 7.45
N SER A 158 -8.12 8.75 6.71
CA SER A 158 -7.06 7.80 7.07
C SER A 158 -6.38 8.18 8.37
N PHE A 159 -6.18 9.48 8.63
CA PHE A 159 -5.62 9.97 9.89
C PHE A 159 -6.55 9.73 11.08
N ILE A 160 -7.87 9.94 10.91
CA ILE A 160 -8.87 9.59 11.93
C ILE A 160 -8.84 8.08 12.19
N TRP A 161 -8.78 7.25 11.15
CA TRP A 161 -8.72 5.80 11.29
C TRP A 161 -7.47 5.33 12.04
N PHE A 162 -6.32 5.95 11.73
CA PHE A 162 -5.06 5.79 12.46
C PHE A 162 -5.22 6.12 13.95
N LEU A 163 -5.83 7.26 14.28
CA LEU A 163 -6.02 7.68 15.68
C LEU A 163 -6.98 6.75 16.43
N VAL A 164 -8.08 6.34 15.82
CA VAL A 164 -9.07 5.44 16.44
C VAL A 164 -8.45 4.09 16.74
N THR A 165 -7.80 3.47 15.75
CA THR A 165 -7.20 2.14 15.91
C THR A 165 -5.95 2.16 16.77
N GLY A 166 -5.14 3.21 16.70
CA GLY A 166 -4.01 3.45 17.61
C GLY A 166 -4.47 3.65 19.07
N PHE A 167 -5.57 4.38 19.29
CA PHE A 167 -6.17 4.53 20.62
C PHE A 167 -6.70 3.20 21.16
N LEU A 168 -7.37 2.40 20.34
CA LEU A 168 -7.81 1.06 20.72
C LEU A 168 -6.64 0.15 21.08
N ALA A 169 -5.54 0.20 20.32
CA ALA A 169 -4.33 -0.58 20.61
C ALA A 169 -3.70 -0.17 21.95
N ILE A 170 -3.38 1.12 22.14
CA ILE A 170 -2.76 1.57 23.39
C ILE A 170 -3.68 1.41 24.60
N GLY A 171 -5.00 1.61 24.42
CA GLY A 171 -6.01 1.37 25.44
C GLY A 171 -6.04 -0.09 25.87
N THR A 172 -5.90 -1.02 24.92
CA THR A 172 -5.80 -2.46 25.20
C THR A 172 -4.52 -2.80 25.97
N PHE A 173 -3.37 -2.24 25.57
CA PHE A 173 -2.07 -2.55 26.21
C PHE A 173 -1.97 -1.99 27.63
N LYS A 174 -2.47 -0.78 27.86
CA LYS A 174 -2.36 -0.10 29.16
C LYS A 174 -3.56 -0.28 30.08
N GLY A 175 -4.61 -0.95 29.61
CA GLY A 175 -5.80 -1.18 30.42
C GLY A 175 -6.66 0.07 30.61
N VAL A 176 -6.77 0.93 29.60
CA VAL A 176 -7.47 2.22 29.67
C VAL A 176 -8.85 2.12 29.03
N ALA A 177 -9.84 2.86 29.55
CA ALA A 177 -11.20 2.95 28.98
C ALA A 177 -11.98 1.61 28.94
N GLY A 178 -11.75 0.72 29.90
CA GLY A 178 -12.43 -0.59 29.98
C GLY A 178 -11.88 -1.66 29.03
N LEU A 179 -10.88 -1.30 28.21
CA LEU A 179 -10.07 -2.24 27.46
C LEU A 179 -9.00 -2.83 28.39
N SER A 180 -8.59 -4.06 28.12
CA SER A 180 -7.55 -4.75 28.88
C SER A 180 -6.84 -5.75 27.98
N TYR A 181 -5.60 -6.10 28.32
CA TYR A 181 -4.84 -7.15 27.62
C TYR A 181 -5.54 -8.51 27.65
N THR A 182 -6.51 -8.73 28.55
CA THR A 182 -7.38 -9.91 28.58
C THR A 182 -8.65 -9.77 27.73
N ASN A 183 -9.20 -8.56 27.60
CA ASN A 183 -10.39 -8.26 26.80
C ASN A 183 -9.98 -7.60 25.48
N GLN A 184 -9.66 -8.44 24.51
CA GLN A 184 -8.99 -8.08 23.26
C GLN A 184 -9.96 -7.92 22.08
N ALA A 185 -11.26 -8.13 22.32
CA ALA A 185 -12.26 -8.30 21.26
C ALA A 185 -12.37 -7.08 20.33
N ALA A 186 -12.34 -5.88 20.90
CA ALA A 186 -12.42 -4.64 20.11
C ALA A 186 -11.22 -4.50 19.17
N LEU A 187 -10.00 -4.68 19.68
CA LEU A 187 -8.78 -4.61 18.88
C LEU A 187 -8.78 -5.70 17.80
N TRP A 188 -9.24 -6.91 18.14
CA TRP A 188 -9.34 -8.03 17.20
C TRP A 188 -10.26 -7.74 16.01
N ILE A 189 -11.45 -7.18 16.27
CA ILE A 189 -12.40 -6.82 15.21
C ILE A 189 -11.81 -5.74 14.30
N PHE A 190 -11.23 -4.68 14.87
CA PHE A 190 -10.70 -3.57 14.06
C PHE A 190 -9.44 -3.97 13.27
N TYR A 191 -8.55 -4.74 13.88
CA TYR A 191 -7.26 -5.09 13.27
C TYR A 191 -7.36 -6.26 12.28
N ILE A 192 -8.19 -7.27 12.56
CA ILE A 192 -8.33 -8.43 11.67
C ILE A 192 -9.57 -8.26 10.78
N VAL A 193 -10.77 -8.28 11.36
CA VAL A 193 -12.01 -8.37 10.57
C VAL A 193 -12.20 -7.19 9.63
N LEU A 194 -12.09 -5.96 10.14
CA LEU A 194 -12.32 -4.77 9.31
C LEU A 194 -11.26 -4.62 8.22
N ASN A 195 -9.99 -4.87 8.51
CA ASN A 195 -8.93 -4.79 7.50
C ASN A 195 -9.15 -5.76 6.33
N TYR A 196 -9.54 -7.00 6.62
CA TYR A 196 -9.85 -7.99 5.60
C TYR A 196 -11.10 -7.63 4.81
N PHE A 197 -12.13 -7.13 5.51
CA PHE A 197 -13.37 -6.68 4.87
C PHE A 197 -13.12 -5.50 3.92
N MET A 198 -12.32 -4.52 4.33
CA MET A 198 -11.92 -3.38 3.48
C MET A 198 -11.14 -3.84 2.24
N PHE A 199 -10.18 -4.76 2.41
CA PHE A 199 -9.45 -5.34 1.29
C PHE A 199 -10.39 -6.09 0.32
N PHE A 200 -11.33 -6.87 0.85
CA PHE A 200 -12.30 -7.61 0.02
C PHE A 200 -13.22 -6.68 -0.77
N ILE A 201 -13.72 -5.60 -0.14
CA ILE A 201 -14.51 -4.58 -0.85
C ILE A 201 -13.66 -3.93 -1.95
N TYR A 202 -12.40 -3.61 -1.67
CA TYR A 202 -11.49 -3.07 -2.68
C TYR A 202 -11.36 -4.01 -3.89
N ILE A 203 -11.09 -5.30 -3.67
CA ILE A 203 -10.96 -6.28 -4.76
C ILE A 203 -12.26 -6.37 -5.58
N ILE A 204 -13.41 -6.48 -4.93
CA ILE A 204 -14.70 -6.53 -5.61
C ILE A 204 -14.95 -5.25 -6.41
N SER A 205 -14.70 -4.09 -5.81
CA SER A 205 -14.95 -2.80 -6.46
C SER A 205 -14.07 -2.63 -7.70
N GLN A 206 -12.80 -3.05 -7.64
CA GLN A 206 -11.90 -2.99 -8.80
C GLN A 206 -12.33 -3.96 -9.91
N ILE A 207 -12.79 -5.17 -9.57
CA ILE A 207 -13.34 -6.09 -10.57
C ILE A 207 -14.57 -5.49 -11.26
N ILE A 208 -15.49 -4.90 -10.50
CA ILE A 208 -16.69 -4.24 -11.04
C ILE A 208 -16.30 -3.10 -11.99
N LEU A 209 -15.33 -2.28 -11.61
CA LEU A 209 -14.84 -1.17 -12.42
C LEU A 209 -14.28 -1.69 -13.75
N VAL A 210 -13.35 -2.63 -13.71
CA VAL A 210 -12.70 -3.13 -14.93
C VAL A 210 -13.69 -3.82 -15.86
N VAL A 211 -14.61 -4.64 -15.32
CA VAL A 211 -15.57 -5.38 -16.15
C VAL A 211 -16.61 -4.48 -16.81
N ASN A 212 -17.05 -3.42 -16.13
CA ASN A 212 -18.13 -2.56 -16.62
C ASN A 212 -17.65 -1.32 -17.39
N THR A 213 -16.42 -0.85 -17.12
CA THR A 213 -15.95 0.44 -17.62
C THR A 213 -14.80 0.31 -18.63
N LEU A 214 -13.92 -0.69 -18.50
CA LEU A 214 -12.72 -0.83 -19.35
C LEU A 214 -12.93 -1.86 -20.46
N ASP A 215 -12.45 -1.52 -21.66
CA ASP A 215 -12.40 -2.46 -22.80
C ASP A 215 -11.24 -3.45 -22.67
N ASP A 216 -10.09 -3.01 -22.14
CA ASP A 216 -8.95 -3.89 -21.84
C ASP A 216 -9.15 -4.63 -20.51
N ARG A 217 -9.15 -5.97 -20.60
CA ARG A 217 -9.33 -6.87 -19.45
C ARG A 217 -8.00 -7.36 -18.85
N TRP A 218 -6.86 -6.97 -19.41
CA TRP A 218 -5.54 -7.29 -18.84
C TRP A 218 -5.42 -6.94 -17.34
N PRO A 219 -5.93 -5.79 -16.84
CA PRO A 219 -5.86 -5.43 -15.42
C PRO A 219 -6.57 -6.40 -14.46
N LEU A 220 -7.50 -7.24 -14.95
CA LEU A 220 -8.13 -8.28 -14.13
C LEU A 220 -7.11 -9.32 -13.64
N GLY A 221 -6.09 -9.60 -14.45
CA GLY A 221 -5.00 -10.51 -14.06
C GLY A 221 -4.22 -9.96 -12.86
N ASP A 222 -3.90 -8.66 -12.87
CA ASP A 222 -3.16 -8.02 -11.77
C ASP A 222 -3.96 -8.04 -10.46
N ILE A 223 -5.26 -7.76 -10.49
CA ILE A 223 -6.14 -7.85 -9.31
C ILE A 223 -6.23 -9.30 -8.80
N LEU A 224 -6.37 -10.27 -9.70
CA LEU A 224 -6.45 -11.68 -9.34
C LEU A 224 -5.16 -12.15 -8.67
N PHE A 225 -4.00 -11.77 -9.21
CA PHE A 225 -2.70 -12.08 -8.59
C PHE A 225 -2.52 -11.36 -7.25
N ALA A 226 -2.98 -10.11 -7.11
CA ALA A 226 -2.96 -9.41 -5.83
C ALA A 226 -3.77 -10.18 -4.75
N ALA A 227 -5.01 -10.57 -5.08
CA ALA A 227 -5.86 -11.34 -4.18
C ALA A 227 -5.27 -12.72 -3.84
N ALA A 228 -4.69 -13.40 -4.84
CA ALA A 228 -4.05 -14.70 -4.65
C ALA A 228 -2.82 -14.62 -3.75
N PHE A 229 -1.91 -13.68 -3.99
CA PHE A 229 -0.73 -13.49 -3.15
C PHE A 229 -1.11 -13.10 -1.73
N PHE A 230 -2.12 -12.23 -1.55
CA PHE A 230 -2.59 -11.87 -0.23
C PHE A 230 -3.13 -13.09 0.51
N ALA A 231 -4.04 -13.85 -0.11
CA ALA A 231 -4.64 -15.03 0.50
C ALA A 231 -3.60 -16.11 0.85
N VAL A 232 -2.68 -16.41 -0.07
CA VAL A 232 -1.59 -17.36 0.18
C VAL A 232 -0.69 -16.86 1.32
N GLY A 233 -0.36 -15.57 1.34
CA GLY A 233 0.40 -14.95 2.41
C GLY A 233 -0.25 -15.11 3.77
N GLN A 234 -1.55 -14.79 3.91
CA GLN A 234 -2.26 -14.94 5.17
C GLN A 234 -2.35 -16.40 5.62
N VAL A 235 -2.54 -17.35 4.70
CA VAL A 235 -2.58 -18.79 5.02
C VAL A 235 -1.22 -19.30 5.48
N LEU A 236 -0.13 -18.94 4.79
CA LEU A 236 1.22 -19.32 5.20
C LEU A 236 1.57 -18.72 6.57
N MET A 237 1.16 -17.48 6.79
CA MET A 237 1.45 -16.73 8.01
C MET A 237 0.64 -17.24 9.22
N TYR A 238 -0.69 -17.40 9.12
CA TYR A 238 -1.52 -17.76 10.27
C TYR A 238 -1.73 -19.25 10.47
N VAL A 239 -1.66 -20.07 9.41
CA VAL A 239 -1.97 -21.52 9.50
C VAL A 239 -0.70 -22.37 9.49
N PHE A 240 0.26 -22.07 8.63
CA PHE A 240 1.42 -22.94 8.40
C PHE A 240 2.72 -22.47 9.07
N SER A 241 2.72 -21.36 9.80
CA SER A 241 3.94 -20.78 10.39
C SER A 241 4.76 -21.77 11.22
N VAL A 242 4.13 -22.49 12.16
CA VAL A 242 4.83 -23.47 13.02
C VAL A 242 5.39 -24.64 12.20
N VAL A 243 4.62 -25.14 11.23
CA VAL A 243 5.05 -26.22 10.33
C VAL A 243 6.27 -25.80 9.51
N ILE A 244 6.26 -24.58 8.96
CA ILE A 244 7.38 -24.03 8.20
C ILE A 244 8.61 -23.87 9.09
N CYS A 245 8.42 -23.34 10.29
CA CYS A 245 9.51 -23.10 11.25
C CYS A 245 10.19 -24.41 11.70
N ASP A 246 9.42 -25.44 12.04
CA ASP A 246 9.94 -26.75 12.43
C ASP A 246 10.68 -27.44 11.26
N ASN A 247 10.12 -27.40 10.03
CA ASN A 247 10.72 -28.04 8.86
C ASN A 247 11.98 -27.32 8.35
N THR A 248 12.07 -26.00 8.57
CA THR A 248 13.25 -25.20 8.18
C THR A 248 14.26 -25.07 9.30
N LYS A 249 14.13 -25.82 10.40
CA LYS A 249 15.05 -25.80 11.56
C LYS A 249 15.24 -24.39 12.13
N HIS A 250 14.15 -23.63 12.27
CA HIS A 250 14.15 -22.25 12.77
C HIS A 250 14.97 -21.25 11.96
N TYR A 251 15.22 -21.49 10.66
CA TYR A 251 15.83 -20.48 9.78
C TYR A 251 14.81 -19.47 9.24
N VAL A 252 13.57 -19.93 9.02
CA VAL A 252 12.49 -19.17 8.41
C VAL A 252 11.17 -19.50 9.14
N ASP A 253 10.26 -18.55 9.24
CA ASP A 253 8.93 -18.74 9.83
C ASP A 253 7.83 -18.20 8.91
N GLY A 254 6.58 -18.21 9.38
CA GLY A 254 5.45 -17.67 8.63
C GLY A 254 5.52 -16.16 8.39
N MET A 255 6.21 -15.39 9.23
CA MET A 255 6.37 -13.93 9.04
C MET A 255 7.16 -13.64 7.76
N PHE A 256 8.23 -14.39 7.50
CA PHE A 256 9.03 -14.25 6.28
C PHE A 256 8.20 -14.43 5.01
N PHE A 257 7.43 -15.52 4.91
CA PHE A 257 6.58 -15.77 3.75
C PHE A 257 5.41 -14.78 3.67
N GLY A 258 4.85 -14.39 4.82
CA GLY A 258 3.84 -13.34 4.92
C GLY A 258 4.34 -12.01 4.36
N ALA A 259 5.55 -11.57 4.75
CA ALA A 259 6.18 -10.35 4.28
C ALA A 259 6.42 -10.36 2.76
N ILE A 260 6.90 -11.48 2.20
CA ILE A 260 7.09 -11.65 0.75
C ILE A 260 5.75 -11.53 0.02
N CYS A 261 4.75 -12.30 0.46
CA CYS A 261 3.43 -12.30 -0.17
C CYS A 261 2.72 -10.94 -0.05
N ASN A 262 2.89 -10.23 1.07
CA ASN A 262 2.38 -8.87 1.25
C ASN A 262 3.06 -7.90 0.28
N LEU A 263 4.39 -7.96 0.13
CA LEU A 263 5.13 -7.17 -0.85
C LEU A 263 4.63 -7.46 -2.28
N LEU A 264 4.50 -8.73 -2.65
CA LEU A 264 3.99 -9.11 -3.98
C LEU A 264 2.56 -8.62 -4.20
N THR A 265 1.71 -8.65 -3.18
CA THR A 265 0.35 -8.08 -3.24
C THR A 265 0.39 -6.60 -3.56
N VAL A 266 1.20 -5.82 -2.83
CA VAL A 266 1.36 -4.39 -3.05
C VAL A 266 1.96 -4.09 -4.43
N MET A 267 2.88 -4.92 -4.91
CA MET A 267 3.41 -4.81 -6.27
C MET A 267 2.35 -5.07 -7.35
N MET A 268 1.43 -6.01 -7.13
CA MET A 268 0.32 -6.25 -8.06
C MET A 268 -0.70 -5.12 -8.02
N ILE A 269 -0.96 -4.51 -6.85
CA ILE A 269 -1.77 -3.29 -6.74
C ILE A 269 -1.13 -2.13 -7.51
N TYR A 270 0.20 -1.98 -7.42
CA TYR A 270 0.94 -1.00 -8.22
C TYR A 270 0.79 -1.28 -9.73
N LYS A 271 1.00 -2.52 -10.17
CA LYS A 271 0.86 -2.91 -11.58
C LYS A 271 -0.55 -2.68 -12.10
N TYR A 272 -1.56 -3.01 -11.30
CA TYR A 272 -2.95 -2.73 -11.62
C TYR A 272 -3.17 -1.23 -11.85
N TRP A 273 -2.75 -0.38 -10.90
CA TRP A 273 -2.85 1.08 -11.04
C TRP A 273 -2.07 1.60 -12.25
N ASP A 274 -0.87 1.06 -12.50
CA ASP A 274 -0.07 1.43 -13.66
C ASP A 274 -0.77 1.05 -14.96
N SER A 275 -1.43 -0.11 -15.01
CA SER A 275 -2.11 -0.62 -16.21
C SER A 275 -3.36 0.18 -16.59
N ILE A 276 -4.14 0.65 -15.62
CA ILE A 276 -5.33 1.49 -15.89
C ILE A 276 -4.98 2.94 -16.23
N THR A 277 -3.71 3.36 -16.04
CA THR A 277 -3.20 4.72 -16.32
C THR A 277 -2.18 4.75 -17.46
N LYS A 278 -2.24 3.77 -18.39
CA LYS A 278 -1.32 3.69 -19.53
C LYS A 278 -1.65 4.68 -20.65
N GLU A 279 -2.93 4.88 -20.95
CA GLU A 279 -3.40 5.67 -22.10
C GLU A 279 -3.10 7.17 -21.97
N ASP A 280 -2.96 7.69 -20.75
CA ASP A 280 -2.60 9.09 -20.48
C ASP A 280 -1.19 9.48 -20.99
N LEU A 281 -0.33 8.50 -21.31
CA LEU A 281 1.02 8.74 -21.82
C LEU A 281 1.06 8.94 -23.34
N GLU A 282 0.06 8.44 -24.09
CA GLU A 282 0.04 8.56 -25.56
C GLU A 282 -0.21 10.02 -26.00
N PHE A 283 -0.98 10.77 -25.21
CA PHE A 283 -1.26 12.18 -25.46
C PHE A 283 -0.08 13.12 -25.14
N SER A 284 0.94 12.66 -24.41
CA SER A 284 2.15 13.46 -24.11
C SER A 284 3.24 13.36 -25.19
N VAL A 285 3.13 12.43 -26.14
CA VAL A 285 4.10 12.28 -27.25
C VAL A 285 3.63 13.01 -28.54
N GLY A 286 2.37 13.46 -28.60
CA GLY A 286 1.80 14.17 -29.76
C GLY A 286 2.32 15.61 -30.01
N SER A 287 3.03 16.24 -29.07
CA SER A 287 3.58 17.60 -29.30
C SER A 287 4.83 17.61 -30.20
N LYS A 288 5.36 16.45 -30.59
CA LYS A 288 6.34 16.33 -31.66
C LYS A 288 5.76 15.52 -32.81
N GLN A 289 4.56 15.87 -33.27
CA GLN A 289 4.17 15.56 -34.64
C GLN A 289 5.29 16.09 -35.55
N ASN A 290 5.77 15.23 -36.43
CA ASN A 290 6.98 15.39 -37.22
C ASN A 290 7.04 16.78 -37.90
N VAL A 291 7.92 17.67 -37.42
CA VAL A 291 8.29 18.92 -38.14
C VAL A 291 8.78 18.62 -39.56
N TRP A 292 9.19 17.39 -39.83
CA TRP A 292 9.63 16.90 -41.13
C TRP A 292 8.49 16.70 -42.15
N GLU A 293 7.26 16.38 -41.72
CA GLU A 293 6.11 16.24 -42.64
C GLU A 293 5.64 17.60 -43.18
N VAL A 294 5.81 18.68 -42.41
CA VAL A 294 5.51 20.04 -42.88
C VAL A 294 6.56 20.54 -43.88
N LYS A 295 7.80 20.03 -43.81
CA LYS A 295 8.87 20.47 -44.70
C LYS A 295 8.74 19.86 -46.10
N GLU A 296 8.29 18.62 -46.22
CA GLU A 296 8.03 18.00 -47.54
C GLU A 296 6.90 18.73 -48.30
N LEU A 297 5.82 19.11 -47.60
CA LEU A 297 4.72 19.89 -48.21
C LEU A 297 5.15 21.31 -48.67
N MET A 298 6.22 21.88 -48.11
CA MET A 298 6.77 23.16 -48.57
C MET A 298 7.90 23.02 -49.62
N THR A 299 8.41 21.81 -49.84
CA THR A 299 9.48 21.58 -50.83
C THR A 299 8.91 21.11 -52.18
N GLU A 300 7.69 20.58 -52.21
CA GLU A 300 7.02 20.19 -53.47
C GLU A 300 6.49 21.38 -54.29
N ASP A 301 6.35 22.58 -53.69
CA ASP A 301 5.89 23.79 -54.39
C ASP A 301 7.01 24.63 -55.02
N ASP A 302 8.28 24.21 -54.92
CA ASP A 302 9.45 24.98 -55.39
C ASP A 302 9.71 24.88 -56.92
N HIS A 303 8.69 24.49 -57.69
CA HIS A 303 8.68 24.55 -59.16
C HIS A 303 7.71 25.62 -59.68
N THR A 304 7.83 26.85 -59.22
CA THR A 304 7.27 28.01 -59.92
C THR A 304 8.31 29.13 -60.06
N PRO A 305 8.59 29.62 -61.29
CA PRO A 305 9.62 30.63 -61.50
C PRO A 305 9.15 32.01 -61.03
N TYR A 306 9.92 32.59 -60.11
CA TYR A 306 10.07 34.01 -59.75
C TYR A 306 8.99 35.01 -60.18
N THR A 307 8.32 35.64 -59.21
CA THR A 307 8.05 37.08 -59.25
C THR A 307 8.30 37.71 -57.88
N ASN A 308 9.29 38.59 -57.82
CA ASN A 308 9.64 39.38 -56.63
C ASN A 308 8.57 40.45 -56.37
N THR A 309 7.84 40.33 -55.27
CA THR A 309 7.11 41.46 -54.66
C THR A 309 7.17 41.35 -53.14
N PRO A 310 7.61 42.38 -52.41
CA PRO A 310 7.65 42.34 -50.95
C PRO A 310 6.23 42.34 -50.37
N PRO A 311 6.00 41.65 -49.23
CA PRO A 311 4.68 41.58 -48.60
C PRO A 311 4.26 42.95 -48.04
N GLN A 312 3.05 43.38 -48.40
CA GLN A 312 2.37 44.54 -47.79
C GLN A 312 1.85 44.15 -46.38
N PRO A 313 1.96 45.02 -45.37
CA PRO A 313 1.39 44.77 -44.05
C PRO A 313 -0.14 44.78 -44.09
N TYR A 314 -0.76 43.72 -43.58
CA TYR A 314 -2.21 43.59 -43.45
C TYR A 314 -2.73 44.54 -42.35
N TYR A 315 -3.63 45.45 -42.70
CA TYR A 315 -4.33 46.32 -41.75
C TYR A 315 -5.57 45.58 -41.21
N GLU A 316 -5.66 45.40 -39.90
CA GLU A 316 -6.90 44.99 -39.23
C GLU A 316 -7.92 46.13 -39.26
N PRO A 317 -9.19 45.90 -39.66
CA PRO A 317 -10.25 46.87 -39.48
C PRO A 317 -10.68 46.96 -38.02
N ALA A 318 -10.79 48.18 -37.50
CA ALA A 318 -11.19 48.48 -36.13
C ALA A 318 -12.65 48.07 -35.82
N PRO A 319 -12.96 47.67 -34.57
CA PRO A 319 -14.33 47.35 -34.16
C PRO A 319 -15.22 48.61 -34.11
N PRO A 320 -16.53 48.50 -34.39
CA PRO A 320 -17.45 49.62 -34.32
C PRO A 320 -17.62 50.10 -32.87
N ALA A 321 -17.52 51.42 -32.68
CA ALA A 321 -17.75 52.08 -31.40
C ALA A 321 -19.24 52.07 -31.02
N HIS A 322 -19.55 51.63 -29.80
CA HIS A 322 -20.84 51.90 -29.17
C HIS A 322 -20.88 53.33 -28.62
N PRO A 323 -21.97 54.09 -28.83
CA PRO A 323 -22.13 55.42 -28.25
C PRO A 323 -22.50 55.29 -26.76
N TYR A 324 -21.69 55.85 -25.87
CA TYR A 324 -21.99 57.05 -25.06
C TYR A 324 -20.85 57.36 -24.10
#